data_AF-A0A556MRF2-F1
#
_entry.id   AF-A0A556MRF2-F1
#
_cell.length_a   1.000
_cell.length_b   1.000
_cell.length_c   1.000
_cell.angle_alpha   90.00
_cell.angle_beta   90.00
_cell.angle_gamma   90.00
#
_symmetry.space_group_name_H-M   'P 1'
#
loop_
_entity.id
_entity.type
_entity.pdbx_description
1 polymer ?
#
loop_
_entity_poly.entity_id
_entity_poly.type
_entity_poly.pdbx_seq_one_letter_code
_entity_poly.pdbx_strand_id
1 'polypeptide(L)'
;MFRIRLIPFFIVIFLFAVIGCKKENGKHTYEMSLMFDNGDVFKDYGIMYEKPIRGKKYRDKIHDAFNLNESQGKAVYIEVFNGYILLKEGDNKFVCSDQLFWEGLVGDIYLEGNYTRKGRAYTVSDGYFEVIWRDQFGNPLSNSVLTGKWTLKR
;
A
#
# COMPACT_ATOMS: atom_id res chain seq x y z
N MET A 1 -54.50 4.61 -34.77
CA MET A 1 -53.10 5.04 -35.00
C MET A 1 -52.45 5.37 -33.65
N PHE A 2 -51.75 4.42 -33.03
CA PHE A 2 -50.98 4.68 -31.81
C PHE A 2 -49.63 5.29 -32.20
N ARG A 3 -49.50 6.62 -32.11
CA ARG A 3 -48.21 7.30 -32.20
C ARG A 3 -47.45 7.09 -30.89
N ILE A 4 -46.72 5.99 -30.80
CA ILE A 4 -45.80 5.73 -29.70
C ILE A 4 -44.70 6.80 -29.79
N ARG A 5 -44.67 7.70 -28.80
CA ARG A 5 -43.60 8.68 -28.62
C ARG A 5 -42.33 7.87 -28.30
N LEU A 6 -41.48 7.65 -29.29
CA LEU A 6 -40.19 6.95 -29.16
C LEU A 6 -39.20 7.68 -28.22
N ILE A 7 -39.40 8.98 -28.00
CA ILE A 7 -38.51 9.86 -27.23
C ILE A 7 -38.35 9.46 -25.74
N PRO A 8 -39.41 9.20 -24.96
CA PRO A 8 -39.27 8.73 -23.57
C PRO A 8 -38.52 7.41 -23.44
N PHE A 9 -38.56 6.54 -24.45
CA PHE A 9 -37.90 5.22 -24.40
C PHE A 9 -36.37 5.34 -24.45
N PHE A 10 -35.85 6.25 -25.29
CA PHE A 10 -34.41 6.50 -25.39
C PHE A 10 -33.83 7.15 -24.14
N ILE A 11 -34.59 8.04 -23.46
CA ILE A 11 -34.15 8.69 -22.22
C ILE A 11 -34.00 7.67 -21.08
N VAL A 12 -34.94 6.73 -20.97
CA VAL A 12 -34.90 5.66 -19.96
C VAL A 12 -33.71 4.72 -20.21
N ILE A 13 -33.45 4.33 -21.46
CA ILE A 13 -32.28 3.50 -21.81
C ILE A 13 -30.96 4.22 -21.51
N PHE A 14 -30.87 5.52 -21.79
CA PHE A 14 -29.66 6.30 -21.49
C PHE A 14 -29.40 6.39 -19.99
N LEU A 15 -30.44 6.58 -19.16
CA LEU A 15 -30.33 6.56 -17.70
C LEU A 15 -29.81 5.22 -17.16
N PHE A 16 -30.24 4.08 -17.72
CA PHE A 16 -29.70 2.78 -17.34
C PHE A 16 -28.24 2.56 -17.80
N ALA A 17 -27.84 3.13 -18.92
CA ALA A 17 -26.46 3.06 -19.41
C ALA A 17 -25.47 3.82 -18.50
N VAL A 18 -25.87 4.96 -17.91
CA VAL A 18 -25.01 5.72 -16.98
C VAL A 18 -24.87 5.03 -15.61
N ILE A 19 -25.90 4.32 -15.15
CA ILE A 19 -25.84 3.51 -13.91
C ILE A 19 -24.86 2.33 -14.06
N GLY A 20 -24.61 1.92 -15.30
CA GLY A 20 -23.64 0.89 -15.69
C GLY A 20 -22.18 1.36 -15.72
N CYS A 21 -21.82 2.51 -15.15
CA CYS A 21 -20.43 2.82 -14.82
C CYS A 21 -19.93 1.83 -13.77
N LYS A 22 -19.58 0.63 -14.23
CA LYS A 22 -18.86 -0.38 -13.49
C LYS A 22 -17.55 0.27 -13.05
N LYS A 23 -17.53 0.66 -11.78
CA LYS A 23 -16.32 0.96 -11.01
C LYS A 23 -15.25 -0.04 -11.46
N GLU A 24 -14.24 0.44 -12.18
CA GLU A 24 -13.03 -0.33 -12.44
C GLU A 24 -12.46 -0.73 -11.08
N ASN A 25 -12.82 -1.91 -10.61
CA ASN A 25 -12.13 -2.61 -9.55
C ASN A 25 -10.95 -3.35 -10.22
N GLY A 26 -10.15 -2.62 -11.01
CA GLY A 26 -8.80 -3.02 -11.31
C GLY A 26 -8.04 -2.88 -10.00
N LYS A 27 -7.60 -3.99 -9.41
CA LYS A 27 -6.56 -3.91 -8.41
C LYS A 27 -5.31 -3.45 -9.17
N HIS A 28 -4.87 -2.23 -8.92
CA HIS A 28 -3.72 -1.67 -9.61
C HIS A 28 -2.45 -1.97 -8.84
N THR A 29 -1.43 -2.41 -9.57
CA THR A 29 -0.10 -2.69 -9.05
C THR A 29 0.59 -1.38 -8.69
N TYR A 30 1.32 -1.39 -7.59
CA TYR A 30 2.22 -0.36 -7.14
C TYR A 30 3.65 -0.90 -7.19
N GLU A 31 4.59 -0.08 -7.62
CA GLU A 31 6.02 -0.30 -7.43
C GLU A 31 6.43 0.39 -6.13
N MET A 32 7.06 -0.36 -5.23
CA MET A 32 7.79 0.20 -4.10
C MET A 32 9.29 -0.02 -4.32
N SER A 33 10.11 0.99 -4.07
CA SER A 33 11.56 0.89 -4.17
C SER A 33 12.23 1.40 -2.91
N LEU A 34 13.23 0.66 -2.41
CA LEU A 34 14.15 1.06 -1.35
C LEU A 34 15.50 1.36 -2.01
N MET A 35 15.92 2.62 -1.99
CA MET A 35 17.20 3.09 -2.54
C MET A 35 18.12 3.41 -1.37
N PHE A 36 19.06 2.51 -1.10
CA PHE A 36 20.00 2.62 0.01
C PHE A 36 21.08 3.67 -0.31
N ASP A 37 21.60 4.32 0.73
CA ASP A 37 22.66 5.33 0.59
C ASP A 37 23.98 4.75 0.05
N ASN A 38 24.17 3.43 0.15
CA ASN A 38 25.30 2.72 -0.45
C ASN A 38 25.16 2.50 -1.97
N GLY A 39 24.02 2.89 -2.56
CA GLY A 39 23.71 2.75 -3.98
C GLY A 39 22.88 1.51 -4.35
N ASP A 40 22.63 0.60 -3.41
CA ASP A 40 21.78 -0.57 -3.67
C ASP A 40 20.32 -0.15 -3.84
N VAL A 41 19.60 -0.84 -4.73
CA VAL A 41 18.19 -0.55 -5.00
C VAL A 41 17.38 -1.83 -4.99
N PHE A 42 16.46 -1.94 -4.04
CA PHE A 42 15.48 -3.02 -4.00
C PHE A 42 14.14 -2.53 -4.53
N LYS A 43 13.44 -3.40 -5.25
CA LYS A 43 12.13 -3.10 -5.84
C LYS A 43 11.22 -4.29 -5.69
N ASP A 44 9.97 -4.01 -5.38
CA ASP A 44 8.91 -5.00 -5.46
C ASP A 44 7.58 -4.39 -5.95
N TYR A 45 6.70 -5.25 -6.42
CA TYR A 45 5.44 -4.89 -7.05
C TYR A 45 4.27 -5.55 -6.34
N GLY A 46 3.32 -4.74 -5.89
CA GLY A 46 2.25 -5.22 -5.03
C GLY A 46 0.95 -4.47 -5.21
N ILE A 47 -0.11 -4.96 -4.58
CA ILE A 47 -1.41 -4.30 -4.61
C ILE A 47 -1.63 -3.58 -3.28
N MET A 48 -2.20 -2.38 -3.35
CA MET A 48 -2.55 -1.56 -2.19
C MET A 48 -4.05 -1.56 -1.90
N TYR A 49 -4.42 -1.58 -0.61
CA TYR A 49 -5.79 -1.62 -0.13
C TYR A 49 -5.98 -0.71 1.08
N GLU A 50 -7.03 0.10 1.10
CA GLU A 50 -7.40 0.93 2.26
C GLU A 50 -8.30 0.20 3.27
N LYS A 51 -8.90 -0.92 2.86
CA LYS A 51 -9.79 -1.69 3.74
C LYS A 51 -9.01 -2.84 4.35
N PRO A 52 -9.19 -3.13 5.65
CA PRO A 52 -8.63 -4.33 6.25
C PRO A 52 -9.10 -5.54 5.46
N ILE A 53 -8.14 -6.29 4.92
CA ILE A 53 -8.44 -7.50 4.17
C ILE A 53 -8.87 -8.53 5.20
N ARG A 54 -10.18 -8.83 5.26
CA ARG A 54 -10.76 -9.83 6.19
C ARG A 54 -10.27 -11.27 5.95
N GLY A 55 -9.37 -11.46 4.98
CA GLY A 55 -8.77 -12.74 4.65
C GLY A 55 -7.81 -13.22 5.73
N LYS A 56 -7.88 -14.52 6.06
CA LYS A 56 -7.01 -15.21 7.03
C LYS A 56 -5.51 -14.88 6.82
N LYS A 57 -5.08 -14.78 5.55
CA LYS A 57 -3.69 -14.50 5.10
C LYS A 57 -3.03 -13.25 5.72
N TYR A 58 -3.78 -12.21 6.10
CA TYR A 58 -3.22 -10.97 6.68
C TYR A 58 -3.33 -10.91 8.19
N ARG A 59 -4.33 -11.60 8.79
CA ARG A 59 -4.43 -11.71 10.25
C ARG A 59 -3.22 -12.44 10.84
N ASP A 60 -2.71 -13.42 10.13
CA ASP A 60 -1.58 -14.25 10.57
C ASP A 60 -0.21 -13.58 10.32
N LYS A 61 -0.17 -12.43 9.62
CA LYS A 61 1.06 -11.70 9.28
C LYS A 61 1.28 -10.43 10.12
N ILE A 62 0.27 -9.96 10.82
CA ILE A 62 0.36 -8.78 11.69
C ILE A 62 0.73 -9.31 13.09
N HIS A 63 2.03 -9.42 13.36
CA HIS A 63 2.52 -9.92 14.64
C HIS A 63 2.31 -8.93 15.78
N ASP A 64 2.24 -7.64 15.47
CA ASP A 64 2.08 -6.58 16.46
C ASP A 64 0.62 -6.22 16.70
N ALA A 65 0.33 -5.81 17.94
CA ALA A 65 -0.99 -5.56 18.51
C ALA A 65 -1.78 -4.39 17.89
N PHE A 66 -1.69 -4.16 16.57
CA PHE A 66 -2.56 -3.22 15.88
C PHE A 66 -3.95 -3.84 15.74
N ASN A 67 -4.83 -3.49 16.67
CA ASN A 67 -6.22 -3.90 16.62
C ASN A 67 -6.83 -3.38 15.30
N LEU A 68 -7.05 -4.28 14.34
CA LEU A 68 -7.60 -3.99 13.01
C LEU A 68 -8.93 -3.21 13.05
N ASN A 69 -9.60 -3.21 14.20
CA ASN A 69 -10.84 -2.48 14.43
C ASN A 69 -10.62 -0.97 14.67
N GLU A 70 -9.47 -0.56 15.21
CA GLU A 70 -9.13 0.85 15.49
C GLU A 70 -8.47 1.57 14.30
N SER A 71 -8.02 0.81 13.31
CA SER A 71 -7.31 1.34 12.13
C SER A 71 -8.22 1.79 10.99
N GLN A 72 -9.55 1.86 11.19
CA GLN A 72 -10.52 2.22 10.16
C GLN A 72 -10.19 3.59 9.53
N GLY A 73 -9.77 3.56 8.26
CA GLY A 73 -9.39 4.74 7.48
C GLY A 73 -7.95 5.23 7.70
N LYS A 74 -7.29 4.80 8.78
CA LYS A 74 -5.92 5.17 9.16
C LYS A 74 -4.85 4.22 8.61
N ALA A 75 -5.21 2.98 8.26
CA ALA A 75 -4.25 2.02 7.70
C ALA A 75 -4.41 1.83 6.18
N VAL A 76 -3.29 1.57 5.52
CA VAL A 76 -3.19 1.16 4.13
C VAL A 76 -2.31 -0.09 4.06
N TYR A 77 -2.84 -1.16 3.50
CA TYR A 77 -2.18 -2.45 3.36
C TYR A 77 -1.56 -2.53 1.98
N ILE A 78 -0.30 -2.94 1.89
CA ILE A 78 0.40 -3.11 0.61
C ILE A 78 1.09 -4.47 0.55
N GLU A 79 0.88 -5.18 -0.56
CA GLU A 79 1.46 -6.51 -0.81
C GLU A 79 2.84 -6.41 -1.49
N VAL A 80 3.78 -5.68 -0.89
CA VAL A 80 5.18 -5.61 -1.34
C VAL A 80 6.10 -6.19 -0.28
N PHE A 81 7.23 -6.75 -0.72
CA PHE A 81 8.18 -7.53 0.05
C PHE A 81 7.47 -8.68 0.78
N ASN A 82 7.30 -8.57 2.09
CA ASN A 82 6.57 -9.52 2.93
C ASN A 82 5.12 -9.10 3.24
N GLY A 83 4.73 -7.89 2.80
CA GLY A 83 3.44 -7.24 3.00
C GLY A 83 3.49 -6.28 4.19
N TYR A 84 3.20 -5.00 3.96
CA TYR A 84 3.30 -3.95 4.97
C TYR A 84 1.97 -3.29 5.30
N ILE A 85 1.91 -2.72 6.50
CA ILE A 85 0.87 -1.80 6.94
C ILE A 85 1.46 -0.40 7.04
N LEU A 86 1.07 0.48 6.12
CA LEU A 86 1.37 1.89 6.17
C LEU A 86 0.27 2.58 6.99
N LEU A 87 0.65 3.19 8.11
CA LEU A 87 -0.25 4.00 8.93
C LEU A 87 -0.20 5.45 8.45
N LYS A 88 -1.36 6.07 8.34
CA LYS A 88 -1.49 7.49 8.06
C LYS A 88 -1.27 8.27 9.34
N GLU A 89 -0.24 9.10 9.33
CA GLU A 89 0.04 10.09 10.36
C GLU A 89 -0.32 11.47 9.82
N GLY A 90 -1.17 12.22 10.55
CA GLY A 90 -1.72 13.48 10.06
C GLY A 90 -2.48 13.34 8.74
N ASP A 91 -2.37 14.34 7.87
CA ASP A 91 -3.12 14.42 6.61
C ASP A 91 -2.40 13.75 5.43
N ASN A 92 -1.07 13.72 5.42
CA ASN A 92 -0.28 13.40 4.24
C ASN A 92 1.02 12.64 4.51
N LYS A 93 1.13 11.92 5.64
CA LYS A 93 2.34 11.12 5.94
C LYS A 93 2.00 9.66 6.14
N PHE A 94 2.84 8.78 5.60
CA PHE A 94 2.85 7.36 5.94
C PHE A 94 3.99 7.04 6.90
N VAL A 95 3.71 6.17 7.86
CA VAL A 95 4.72 5.56 8.74
C VAL A 95 4.51 4.04 8.78
N CYS A 96 5.60 3.29 8.90
CA CYS A 96 5.57 1.84 8.98
C CYS A 96 6.75 1.35 9.83
N SER A 97 6.53 0.33 10.66
CA SER A 97 7.57 -0.42 11.36
C SER A 97 7.22 -1.89 11.20
N ASP A 98 8.10 -2.67 10.61
CA ASP A 98 7.87 -4.08 10.32
C ASP A 98 9.22 -4.81 10.18
N GLN A 99 9.19 -6.08 9.79
CA GLN A 99 10.37 -6.84 9.39
C GLN A 99 10.53 -6.82 7.87
N LEU A 100 11.76 -6.78 7.39
CA LEU A 100 12.15 -7.02 6.00
C LEU A 100 12.88 -8.35 5.92
N PHE A 101 12.37 -9.25 5.08
CA PHE A 101 13.01 -10.52 4.77
C PHE A 101 13.63 -10.44 3.38
N TRP A 102 14.96 -10.58 3.29
CA TRP A 102 15.68 -10.52 2.03
C TRP A 102 16.85 -11.49 2.00
N GLU A 103 16.90 -12.38 1.00
CA GLU A 103 18.01 -13.32 0.77
C GLU A 103 18.44 -14.12 2.03
N GLY A 104 17.47 -14.48 2.89
CA GLY A 104 17.71 -15.22 4.12
C GLY A 104 18.13 -14.37 5.31
N LEU A 105 18.27 -13.05 5.14
CA LEU A 105 18.43 -12.08 6.22
C LEU A 105 17.06 -11.59 6.70
N VAL A 106 17.02 -11.24 7.98
CA VAL A 106 15.89 -10.56 8.63
C VAL A 106 16.39 -9.22 9.15
N GLY A 107 15.70 -8.15 8.80
CA GLY A 107 15.98 -6.81 9.31
C GLY A 107 14.73 -6.17 9.87
N ASP A 108 14.86 -5.33 10.88
CA ASP A 108 13.76 -4.44 11.28
C ASP A 108 13.80 -3.24 10.35
N ILE A 109 12.67 -2.91 9.72
CA ILE A 109 12.53 -1.78 8.81
C ILE A 109 11.59 -0.72 9.40
N TYR A 110 12.03 0.53 9.35
CA TYR A 110 11.22 1.70 9.59
C TYR A 110 11.09 2.51 8.30
N LEU A 111 9.86 2.91 7.96
CA LEU A 111 9.55 3.77 6.83
C LEU A 111 8.83 5.02 7.34
N GLU A 112 9.22 6.20 6.86
CA GLU A 112 8.36 7.37 6.87
C GLU A 112 8.38 8.10 5.53
N GLY A 113 7.27 8.70 5.13
CA GLY A 113 7.25 9.45 3.88
C GLY A 113 5.97 10.24 3.67
N ASN A 114 6.13 11.47 3.19
CA ASN A 114 4.98 12.26 2.77
C ASN A 114 4.38 11.67 1.49
N TYR A 115 3.08 11.44 1.49
CA TYR A 115 2.34 10.95 0.36
C TYR A 115 1.50 12.06 -0.27
N THR A 116 1.33 11.97 -1.59
CA THR A 116 0.26 12.68 -2.30
C THR A 116 -0.82 11.67 -2.72
N ARG A 117 -2.06 12.14 -2.84
CA ARG A 117 -3.19 11.31 -3.25
C ARG A 117 -3.91 11.94 -4.43
N LYS A 118 -3.93 11.24 -5.58
CA LYS A 118 -4.73 11.59 -6.75
C LYS A 118 -5.81 10.53 -6.96
N GLY A 119 -7.06 10.86 -6.60
CA GLY A 119 -8.15 9.88 -6.60
C GLY A 119 -7.91 8.78 -5.57
N ARG A 120 -7.61 7.56 -6.04
CA ARG A 120 -7.23 6.41 -5.19
C ARG A 120 -5.76 6.00 -5.31
N ALA A 121 -4.98 6.75 -6.08
CA ALA A 121 -3.55 6.51 -6.20
C ALA A 121 -2.81 7.28 -5.11
N TYR A 122 -2.00 6.57 -4.33
CA TYR A 122 -1.03 7.16 -3.42
C TYR A 122 0.34 7.26 -4.11
N THR A 123 1.13 8.26 -3.77
CA THR A 123 2.49 8.40 -4.29
C THR A 123 3.40 8.97 -3.22
N VAL A 124 4.54 8.30 -3.01
CA VAL A 124 5.65 8.77 -2.18
C VAL A 124 6.87 8.87 -3.08
N SER A 125 7.45 10.07 -3.20
CA SER A 125 8.58 10.33 -4.10
C SER A 125 9.93 10.41 -3.40
N ASP A 126 9.94 10.64 -2.09
CA ASP A 126 11.16 10.84 -1.31
C ASP A 126 10.91 10.53 0.18
N GLY A 127 10.51 9.30 0.48
CA GLY A 127 10.36 8.85 1.86
C GLY A 127 11.71 8.45 2.46
N TYR A 128 11.87 8.58 3.77
CA TYR A 128 13.04 8.06 4.50
C TYR A 128 12.78 6.62 4.94
N PHE A 129 13.81 5.78 4.88
CA PHE A 129 13.79 4.50 5.58
C PHE A 129 15.08 4.20 6.31
N GLU A 130 14.96 3.32 7.30
CA GLU A 130 16.07 2.70 8.03
C GLU A 130 15.81 1.20 8.13
N VAL A 131 16.85 0.39 7.92
CA VAL A 131 16.85 -1.05 8.14
C VAL A 131 17.96 -1.41 9.10
N ILE A 132 17.66 -2.22 10.11
CA ILE A 132 18.63 -2.80 11.03
C ILE A 132 18.69 -4.30 10.79
N TRP A 133 19.73 -4.77 10.09
CA TRP A 133 19.92 -6.20 9.86
C TRP A 133 20.32 -6.96 11.13
N ARG A 134 19.70 -8.12 11.35
CA ARG A 134 19.94 -8.97 12.52
C ARG A 134 20.48 -10.34 12.14
N ASP A 135 21.27 -10.92 13.05
CA ASP A 135 21.67 -12.32 12.99
C ASP A 135 20.51 -13.26 13.40
N GLN A 136 20.76 -14.58 13.31
CA GLN A 136 19.80 -15.61 13.70
C GLN A 136 19.38 -15.58 15.19
N PHE A 137 20.11 -14.84 16.03
CA PHE A 137 19.83 -14.68 17.46
C PHE A 137 19.15 -13.33 17.77
N GLY A 138 18.88 -12.52 16.74
CA GLY A 138 18.26 -11.19 16.88
C GLY A 138 19.24 -10.07 17.22
N ASN A 139 20.56 -10.32 17.22
CA ASN A 139 21.55 -9.27 17.46
C ASN A 139 21.78 -8.46 16.18
N PRO A 140 21.93 -7.13 16.26
CA PRO A 140 22.30 -6.32 15.11
C PRO A 140 23.66 -6.77 14.54
N LEU A 141 23.75 -6.92 13.22
CA LEU A 141 25.02 -7.14 12.53
C LEU A 141 25.96 -5.92 12.69
N SER A 142 27.26 -6.09 12.44
CA SER A 142 28.19 -4.94 12.39
C SER A 142 27.85 -4.05 11.20
N ASN A 143 27.75 -2.73 11.41
CA ASN A 143 27.23 -1.77 10.41
C ASN A 143 25.82 -2.16 9.89
N SER A 144 24.98 -2.71 10.77
CA SER A 144 23.64 -3.22 10.44
C SER A 144 22.62 -2.15 10.06
N VAL A 145 22.85 -0.91 10.49
CA VAL A 145 21.95 0.21 10.22
C VAL A 145 22.25 0.73 8.83
N LEU A 146 21.37 0.42 7.88
CA LEU A 146 21.37 1.00 6.55
C LEU A 146 20.19 1.95 6.42
N THR A 147 20.43 3.08 5.78
CA THR A 147 19.40 4.10 5.56
C THR A 147 19.29 4.40 4.08
N GLY A 148 18.23 5.11 3.72
CA GLY A 148 18.07 5.61 2.37
C GLY A 148 16.70 6.19 2.11
N LYS A 149 16.35 6.21 0.84
CA LYS A 149 15.11 6.77 0.33
C LYS A 149 14.18 5.69 -0.20
N TRP A 150 12.90 5.76 0.12
CA TRP A 150 11.90 4.90 -0.47
C TRP A 150 10.90 5.66 -1.33
N THR A 151 10.40 4.98 -2.35
CA THR A 151 9.36 5.50 -3.23
C THR A 151 8.21 4.52 -3.36
N LEU A 152 7.04 5.06 -3.66
CA LEU A 152 5.84 4.31 -3.95
C LEU A 152 5.10 5.00 -5.09
N LYS A 153 4.81 4.27 -6.15
CA LYS A 153 4.06 4.79 -7.31
C LYS A 153 3.18 3.69 -7.89
N ARG A 154 2.08 4.10 -8.51
CA ARG A 154 1.13 3.23 -9.20
C ARG A 154 1.35 3.28 -10.70
#